data_AF-A0A2P4P1X4-F1
#
_entry.id   AF-A0A2P4P1X4-F1
#
_cell.length_a   1.000
_cell.length_b   1.000
_cell.length_c   1.000
_cell.angle_alpha   90.00
_cell.angle_beta   90.00
_cell.angle_gamma   90.00
#
_symmetry.space_group_name_H-M   'P 1'
#
loop_
_entity.id
_entity.type
_entity.pdbx_description
1 polymer ?
#
loop_
_entity_poly.entity_id
_entity_poly.type
_entity_poly.pdbx_seq_one_letter_code
_entity_poly.pdbx_strand_id
1 'polypeptide(L)'
;MTDEHQPSKKIAATGTERGPSGLYINTKVRKFITCNECSKVRYLFSGRQLIEQDGLEIQHAIENWPYTCGSTIFLQDHNLFDKVFVQEKICCKTPMEFTYYSCRKVHSDWCYHCGSTDDLQDKLNSLMEKYKSIISLYAGCQDKGLDFFCQMPIQTKK
;
A
#
# COMPACT_ATOMS: atom_id res chain seq x y z
N MET A 1 -6.69 13.91 -18.91
CA MET A 1 -6.21 12.52 -19.09
C MET A 1 -4.70 12.52 -19.00
N THR A 2 -4.13 11.94 -17.94
CA THR A 2 -2.95 11.07 -18.00
C THR A 2 -2.88 10.26 -16.71
N ASP A 3 -3.28 9.00 -16.86
CA ASP A 3 -3.32 7.91 -15.90
C ASP A 3 -1.89 7.40 -15.61
N GLU A 4 -0.98 8.27 -15.17
CA GLU A 4 0.46 7.96 -15.08
C GLU A 4 0.96 7.71 -13.66
N HIS A 5 0.13 7.97 -12.64
CA HIS A 5 0.55 8.01 -11.23
C HIS A 5 0.00 6.86 -10.38
N GLN A 6 -0.47 5.78 -11.00
CA GLN A 6 -0.93 4.59 -10.30
C GLN A 6 0.03 3.42 -10.58
N PRO A 7 1.10 3.24 -9.78
CA PRO A 7 2.03 2.12 -9.95
C PRO A 7 1.35 0.75 -9.93
N SER A 8 0.18 0.64 -9.29
CA SER A 8 -0.70 -0.53 -9.31
C SER A 8 -1.12 -0.98 -10.72
N LYS A 9 -1.13 -0.07 -11.71
CA LYS A 9 -1.46 -0.38 -13.11
C LYS A 9 -0.24 -0.76 -13.96
N LYS A 10 0.98 -0.49 -13.50
CA LYS A 10 2.22 -0.74 -14.26
C LYS A 10 2.82 -2.13 -14.00
N ILE A 11 2.25 -2.92 -13.10
CA ILE A 11 2.62 -4.33 -12.90
C ILE A 11 1.59 -5.20 -13.62
N ALA A 12 1.90 -5.59 -14.85
CA ALA A 12 1.18 -6.65 -15.54
C ALA A 12 1.50 -8.00 -14.89
N ALA A 13 0.94 -8.27 -13.72
CA ALA A 13 0.70 -9.64 -13.31
C ALA A 13 -0.52 -10.11 -14.11
N THR A 14 -0.27 -10.96 -15.10
CA THR A 14 -1.27 -11.62 -15.94
C THR A 14 -2.29 -12.33 -15.06
N GLY A 15 -3.57 -11.98 -15.20
CA GLY A 15 -4.70 -12.48 -14.39
C GLY A 15 -5.68 -11.36 -14.05
N THR A 16 -6.86 -11.66 -13.49
CA THR A 16 -7.74 -10.64 -12.87
C THR A 16 -7.48 -10.68 -11.36
N GLU A 17 -7.49 -9.53 -10.67
CA GLU A 17 -7.49 -9.55 -9.21
C GLU A 17 -8.68 -10.37 -8.70
N ARG A 18 -8.53 -11.08 -7.58
CA ARG A 18 -9.64 -11.86 -7.01
C ARG A 18 -10.77 -10.96 -6.52
N GLY A 19 -10.43 -9.78 -6.03
CA GLY A 19 -11.40 -8.78 -5.59
C GLY A 19 -12.19 -8.19 -6.75
N PRO A 20 -13.50 -7.89 -6.56
CA PRO A 20 -14.31 -7.23 -7.59
C PRO A 20 -13.74 -5.86 -7.98
N SER A 21 -14.01 -5.46 -9.23
CA SER A 21 -13.65 -4.14 -9.75
C SER A 21 -14.11 -3.01 -8.82
N GLY A 22 -13.22 -2.04 -8.56
CA GLY A 22 -13.50 -0.91 -7.67
C GLY A 22 -13.36 -1.20 -6.18
N LEU A 23 -12.99 -2.43 -5.78
CA LEU A 23 -12.77 -2.78 -4.37
C LEU A 23 -11.53 -2.09 -3.78
N TYR A 24 -10.44 -1.99 -4.55
CA TYR A 24 -9.13 -1.54 -4.08
C TYR A 24 -9.03 -0.01 -3.96
N ILE A 25 -9.88 0.57 -3.10
CA ILE A 25 -9.96 2.00 -2.82
C ILE A 25 -9.96 2.27 -1.30
N ASN A 26 -9.58 3.48 -0.90
CA ASN A 26 -9.35 3.83 0.51
C ASN A 26 -10.59 3.60 1.41
N THR A 27 -11.81 3.87 0.92
CA THR A 27 -13.06 3.69 1.68
C THR A 27 -13.41 2.22 1.96
N LYS A 28 -12.75 1.29 1.27
CA LYS A 28 -12.96 -0.17 1.42
C LYS A 28 -11.86 -0.84 2.23
N VAL A 29 -10.84 -0.11 2.67
CA VAL A 29 -9.84 -0.60 3.62
C VAL A 29 -10.52 -0.94 4.95
N ARG A 30 -10.12 -2.05 5.56
CA ARG A 30 -10.64 -2.55 6.84
C ARG A 30 -9.54 -2.74 7.87
N LYS A 31 -8.44 -3.36 7.47
CA LYS A 31 -7.28 -3.67 8.29
C LYS A 31 -6.02 -3.61 7.40
N PHE A 32 -4.89 -3.85 8.01
CA PHE A 32 -3.59 -3.90 7.36
C PHE A 32 -2.83 -5.15 7.84
N ILE A 33 -1.97 -5.67 6.99
CA ILE A 33 -1.12 -6.82 7.30
C ILE A 33 0.31 -6.54 6.85
N THR A 34 1.29 -7.00 7.64
CA THR A 34 2.71 -6.83 7.33
C THR A 34 3.23 -8.06 6.61
N CYS A 35 3.91 -7.85 5.48
CA CYS A 35 4.58 -8.92 4.77
C CYS A 35 5.79 -9.43 5.56
N ASN A 36 5.85 -10.72 5.84
CA ASN A 36 6.94 -11.36 6.58
C ASN A 36 8.29 -11.28 5.85
N GLU A 37 8.29 -11.30 4.52
CA GLU A 37 9.55 -11.25 3.75
C GLU A 37 10.14 -9.85 3.57
N CYS A 38 9.30 -8.83 3.36
CA CYS A 38 9.77 -7.49 2.98
C CYS A 38 9.36 -6.38 3.94
N SER A 39 8.67 -6.74 5.03
CA SER A 39 8.17 -5.85 6.08
C SER A 39 7.23 -4.74 5.62
N LYS A 40 6.84 -4.71 4.34
CA LYS A 40 5.86 -3.77 3.81
C LYS A 40 4.47 -4.09 4.30
N VAL A 41 3.72 -3.05 4.63
CA VAL A 41 2.31 -3.19 4.99
C VAL A 41 1.43 -3.16 3.75
N ARG A 42 0.47 -4.09 3.71
CA ARG A 42 -0.51 -4.30 2.65
C ARG A 42 -1.92 -4.15 3.19
N TYR A 43 -2.83 -3.64 2.36
CA TYR A 43 -4.20 -3.38 2.78
C TYR A 43 -5.13 -4.59 2.65
N LEU A 44 -6.00 -4.71 3.65
CA LEU A 44 -7.12 -5.65 3.62
C LEU A 44 -8.37 -4.87 3.26
N PHE A 45 -8.98 -5.24 2.15
CA PHE A 45 -10.17 -4.60 1.61
C PHE A 45 -11.40 -5.47 1.83
N SER A 46 -12.55 -4.83 2.08
CA SER A 46 -13.84 -5.50 1.99
C SER A 46 -14.89 -4.57 1.40
N GLY A 47 -15.61 -5.08 0.40
CA GLY A 47 -16.77 -4.41 -0.17
C GLY A 47 -17.99 -4.46 0.74
N ARG A 48 -18.00 -5.45 1.65
CA ARG A 48 -19.11 -5.80 2.53
C ARG A 48 -18.98 -5.09 3.89
N GLN A 49 -20.09 -5.07 4.63
CA GLN A 49 -20.06 -4.78 6.05
C GLN A 49 -19.56 -6.02 6.79
N LEU A 50 -18.54 -5.84 7.61
CA LEU A 50 -17.98 -6.92 8.44
C LEU A 50 -18.66 -6.87 9.80
N ILE A 51 -18.99 -8.04 10.34
CA ILE A 51 -19.46 -8.15 11.73
C ILE A 51 -18.27 -8.22 12.69
N GLU A 52 -18.53 -8.08 13.99
CA GLU A 52 -17.49 -8.14 15.03
C GLU A 52 -16.65 -9.43 14.94
N GLN A 53 -17.33 -10.57 14.75
CA GLN A 53 -16.66 -11.87 14.60
C GLN A 53 -15.72 -11.92 13.39
N ASP A 54 -16.12 -11.35 12.24
CA ASP A 54 -15.23 -11.24 11.07
C ASP A 54 -13.98 -10.41 11.45
N GLY A 55 -14.15 -9.34 12.23
CA GLY A 55 -13.05 -8.50 12.70
C GLY A 55 -12.05 -9.23 13.62
N LEU A 56 -12.55 -10.08 14.52
CA LEU A 56 -11.73 -10.91 15.40
C LEU A 56 -10.93 -11.96 14.61
N GLU A 57 -11.57 -12.62 13.64
CA GLU A 57 -10.90 -13.61 12.78
C GLU A 57 -9.82 -12.97 11.91
N ILE A 58 -10.07 -11.78 11.36
CA ILE A 58 -9.05 -11.01 10.63
C ILE A 58 -7.87 -10.66 11.55
N GLN A 59 -8.14 -10.21 12.77
CA GLN A 59 -7.09 -9.86 13.71
C GLN A 59 -6.24 -11.09 14.09
N HIS A 60 -6.90 -12.22 14.36
CA HIS A 60 -6.23 -13.48 14.64
C HIS A 60 -5.33 -13.92 13.47
N ALA A 61 -5.80 -13.81 12.22
CA ALA A 61 -5.00 -14.14 11.04
C ALA A 61 -3.77 -13.23 10.91
N ILE A 62 -3.92 -11.92 11.15
CA ILE A 62 -2.80 -10.95 11.11
C ILE A 62 -1.72 -11.29 12.15
N GLU A 63 -2.13 -11.73 13.34
CA GLU A 63 -1.21 -12.00 14.45
C GLU A 63 -0.53 -13.36 14.37
N ASN A 64 -1.22 -14.36 13.80
CA ASN A 64 -0.77 -15.76 13.89
C ASN A 64 -0.26 -16.34 12.57
N TRP A 65 -0.63 -15.76 11.42
CA TRP A 65 -0.29 -16.35 10.13
C TRP A 65 0.75 -15.49 9.39
N PRO A 66 1.90 -16.08 8.98
CA PRO A 66 2.88 -15.35 8.20
C PRO A 66 2.29 -15.03 6.82
N TYR A 67 2.18 -13.75 6.52
CA TYR A 67 1.71 -13.27 5.22
C TYR A 67 2.89 -12.89 4.32
N THR A 68 2.81 -13.25 3.04
CA THR A 68 3.76 -12.82 2.00
C THR A 68 3.03 -12.13 0.86
N CYS A 69 3.62 -11.07 0.31
CA CYS A 69 3.04 -10.31 -0.79
C CYS A 69 2.60 -11.20 -1.95
N GLY A 70 1.37 -11.01 -2.41
CA GLY A 70 0.79 -11.75 -3.53
C GLY A 70 0.06 -13.02 -3.14
N SER A 71 0.11 -13.41 -1.86
CA SER A 71 -0.67 -14.54 -1.35
C SER A 71 -2.07 -14.11 -0.92
N THR A 72 -3.03 -15.04 -0.90
CA THR A 72 -4.29 -14.84 -0.20
C THR A 72 -4.03 -14.84 1.32
N ILE A 73 -4.93 -14.23 2.09
CA ILE A 73 -4.85 -14.25 3.57
C ILE A 73 -5.58 -15.45 4.14
N PHE A 74 -6.68 -15.81 3.51
CA PHE A 74 -7.51 -16.93 3.90
C PHE A 74 -7.42 -18.03 2.85
N LEU A 75 -7.61 -19.26 3.30
CA LEU A 75 -7.79 -20.42 2.42
C LEU A 75 -9.21 -20.41 1.82
N GLN A 76 -9.40 -21.11 0.70
CA GLN A 76 -10.64 -21.07 -0.08
C GLN A 76 -11.88 -21.53 0.68
N ASP A 77 -11.72 -22.41 1.65
CA ASP A 77 -12.77 -22.95 2.51
C ASP A 77 -13.13 -22.05 3.70
N HIS A 78 -12.36 -20.98 3.93
CA HIS A 78 -12.59 -20.04 5.02
C HIS A 78 -13.77 -19.09 4.71
N ASN A 79 -14.64 -18.84 5.69
CA ASN A 79 -15.82 -17.95 5.58
C ASN A 79 -15.48 -16.51 5.11
N LEU A 80 -14.27 -16.03 5.40
CA LEU A 80 -13.75 -14.70 5.02
C LEU A 80 -13.11 -14.66 3.64
N PHE A 81 -12.87 -15.80 2.99
CA PHE A 81 -12.18 -15.88 1.71
C PHE A 81 -12.78 -14.89 0.70
N ASP A 82 -14.08 -14.96 0.42
CA ASP A 82 -14.78 -14.07 -0.52
C ASP A 82 -15.33 -12.77 0.09
N LYS A 83 -14.90 -12.43 1.32
CA LYS A 83 -15.28 -11.18 1.99
C LYS A 83 -14.11 -10.22 2.14
N VAL A 84 -12.91 -10.74 2.35
CA VAL A 84 -11.70 -9.97 2.65
C VAL A 84 -10.66 -10.26 1.59
N PHE A 85 -10.08 -9.19 1.04
CA PHE A 85 -9.19 -9.26 -0.10
C PHE A 85 -7.92 -8.47 0.17
N VAL A 86 -6.81 -8.99 -0.32
CA VAL A 86 -5.57 -8.22 -0.51
C VAL A 86 -5.35 -8.06 -2.02
N GLN A 87 -4.48 -7.15 -2.44
CA GLN A 87 -4.01 -7.17 -3.83
C GLN A 87 -3.05 -8.34 -3.98
N GLU A 88 -3.40 -9.31 -4.83
CA GLU A 88 -2.62 -10.54 -5.01
C GLU A 88 -1.57 -10.37 -6.13
N LYS A 89 -1.65 -9.28 -6.90
CA LYS A 89 -0.70 -8.98 -7.98
C LYS A 89 0.53 -8.19 -7.56
N ILE A 90 0.63 -7.83 -6.28
CA ILE A 90 1.81 -7.13 -5.76
C ILE A 90 2.83 -8.15 -5.27
N CYS A 91 4.11 -7.82 -5.39
CA CYS A 91 5.18 -8.64 -4.84
C CYS A 91 6.01 -7.81 -3.85
N CYS A 92 6.99 -8.46 -3.22
CA CYS A 92 7.91 -7.81 -2.28
C CYS A 92 8.70 -6.64 -2.92
N LYS A 93 8.84 -6.62 -4.25
CA LYS A 93 9.48 -5.52 -5.00
C LYS A 93 8.51 -4.35 -5.30
N THR A 94 7.21 -4.57 -5.19
CA THR A 94 6.22 -3.50 -5.37
C THR A 94 6.32 -2.50 -4.22
N PRO A 95 6.35 -1.17 -4.48
CA PRO A 95 6.34 -0.15 -3.45
C PRO A 95 5.14 -0.24 -2.49
N MET A 96 5.16 0.57 -1.43
CA MET A 96 3.99 0.75 -0.56
C MET A 96 2.81 1.28 -1.38
N GLU A 97 1.60 0.81 -1.06
CA GLU A 97 0.40 1.22 -1.80
C GLU A 97 0.17 2.71 -1.59
N PHE A 98 0.04 3.50 -2.66
CA PHE A 98 -0.09 4.96 -2.54
C PHE A 98 -1.31 5.42 -1.72
N THR A 99 -2.39 4.62 -1.71
CA THR A 99 -3.58 4.83 -0.87
C THR A 99 -3.22 5.03 0.59
N TYR A 100 -2.07 4.49 1.02
CA TYR A 100 -1.45 4.70 2.31
C TYR A 100 -1.22 6.15 2.66
N TYR A 101 -0.58 6.89 1.77
CA TYR A 101 -0.25 8.30 1.97
C TYR A 101 -1.42 9.23 1.69
N SER A 102 -2.46 8.71 1.02
CA SER A 102 -3.74 9.42 0.84
C SER A 102 -4.58 9.43 2.13
N CYS A 103 -4.34 8.49 3.05
CA CYS A 103 -4.97 8.45 4.36
C CYS A 103 -4.18 9.32 5.35
N ARG A 104 -4.49 10.63 5.39
CA ARG A 104 -3.75 11.68 6.13
C ARG A 104 -3.58 11.49 7.65
N LYS A 105 -4.10 10.42 8.26
CA LYS A 105 -4.27 10.34 9.71
C LYS A 105 -3.25 9.49 10.46
N VAL A 106 -2.43 8.66 9.80
CA VAL A 106 -1.67 7.65 10.56
C VAL A 106 -0.20 7.53 10.13
N HIS A 107 0.20 7.88 8.91
CA HIS A 107 1.51 7.42 8.43
C HIS A 107 2.19 8.23 7.30
N SER A 108 2.50 9.51 7.53
CA SER A 108 3.37 10.27 6.61
C SER A 108 4.84 9.83 6.65
N ASP A 109 5.22 9.03 7.65
CA ASP A 109 6.60 8.85 8.07
C ASP A 109 7.16 7.48 7.67
N TRP A 110 6.56 6.81 6.68
CA TRP A 110 7.12 5.56 6.16
C TRP A 110 7.71 5.78 4.79
N CYS A 111 8.85 5.16 4.53
CA CYS A 111 9.49 5.17 3.23
C CYS A 111 8.57 4.54 2.17
N TYR A 112 8.38 5.25 1.06
CA TYR A 112 7.54 4.78 -0.06
C TYR A 112 7.97 3.40 -0.60
N HIS A 113 9.28 3.15 -0.65
CA HIS A 113 9.83 1.98 -1.32
C HIS A 113 9.93 0.75 -0.44
N CYS A 114 10.17 0.92 0.87
CA CYS A 114 10.40 -0.20 1.78
C CYS A 114 9.47 -0.24 2.99
N GLY A 115 8.73 0.84 3.28
CA GLY A 115 7.88 0.93 4.47
C GLY A 115 8.64 1.24 5.77
N SER A 116 9.96 1.43 5.75
CA SER A 116 10.75 1.78 6.94
C SER A 116 10.34 3.14 7.52
N THR A 117 10.25 3.22 8.85
CA THR A 117 10.10 4.46 9.63
C THR A 117 11.42 5.10 10.01
N ASP A 118 12.48 4.32 9.99
CA ASP A 118 13.75 4.70 10.59
C ASP A 118 14.61 5.42 9.56
N ASP A 119 15.44 6.37 10.01
CA ASP A 119 16.42 7.10 9.19
C ASP A 119 15.86 7.64 7.86
N LEU A 120 14.69 8.29 7.98
CA LEU A 120 14.06 8.98 6.87
C LEU A 120 14.89 10.20 6.47
N GLN A 121 15.01 10.40 5.17
CA GLN A 121 15.73 11.51 4.59
C GLN A 121 14.91 12.79 4.67
N ASP A 122 15.63 13.88 4.97
CA ASP A 122 15.07 15.22 4.89
C ASP A 122 14.65 15.54 3.46
N LYS A 123 13.47 16.13 3.33
CA LYS A 123 12.93 16.52 2.03
C LYS A 123 13.71 17.71 1.51
N LEU A 124 14.18 17.60 0.26
CA LEU A 124 14.95 18.67 -0.37
C LEU A 124 14.05 19.89 -0.67
N ASN A 125 14.50 21.10 -0.34
CA ASN A 125 13.74 22.34 -0.58
C ASN A 125 13.30 22.48 -2.05
N SER A 126 14.17 22.12 -2.99
CA SER A 126 13.87 22.19 -4.43
C SER A 126 12.74 21.26 -4.87
N LEU A 127 12.49 20.16 -4.15
CA LEU A 127 11.33 19.30 -4.38
C LEU A 127 10.07 19.93 -3.77
N MET A 128 10.18 20.51 -2.58
CA MET A 128 9.07 21.17 -1.88
C MET A 128 8.52 22.37 -2.65
N GLU A 129 9.39 23.07 -3.39
CA GLU A 129 9.00 24.18 -4.28
C GLU A 129 8.28 23.70 -5.54
N LYS A 130 8.52 22.45 -5.97
CA LYS A 130 8.00 21.89 -7.23
C LYS A 130 6.77 21.03 -7.05
N TYR A 131 6.59 20.38 -5.91
CA TYR A 131 5.58 19.34 -5.70
C TYR A 131 4.79 19.56 -4.42
N LYS A 132 3.46 19.42 -4.51
CA LYS A 132 2.56 19.55 -3.34
C LYS A 132 2.59 18.33 -2.43
N SER A 133 3.03 17.17 -2.95
CA SER A 133 3.11 15.93 -2.19
C SER A 133 4.45 15.26 -2.45
N ILE A 134 5.20 15.04 -1.37
CA ILE A 134 6.49 14.36 -1.38
C ILE A 134 6.41 13.32 -0.27
N ILE A 135 6.54 12.06 -0.66
CA ILE A 135 6.49 10.92 0.25
C ILE A 135 7.90 10.61 0.74
N SER A 136 8.02 10.27 2.03
CA SER A 136 9.28 10.01 2.71
C SER A 136 10.11 8.91 2.04
N LEU A 137 11.43 9.03 2.13
CA LEU A 137 12.43 8.11 1.59
C LEU A 137 13.37 7.68 2.72
N TYR A 138 13.71 6.40 2.78
CA TYR A 138 14.70 5.85 3.72
C TYR A 138 16.11 5.93 3.12
N ALA A 139 17.12 6.24 3.94
CA ALA A 139 18.53 6.30 3.52
C ALA A 139 18.97 5.06 2.73
N GLY A 140 18.71 3.86 3.26
CA GLY A 140 19.09 2.61 2.59
C GLY A 140 18.32 2.32 1.30
N CYS A 141 17.22 3.05 1.01
CA CYS A 141 16.61 3.04 -0.32
C CYS A 141 17.32 4.01 -1.26
N GLN A 142 17.75 5.17 -0.77
CA GLN A 142 18.55 6.12 -1.53
C GLN A 142 19.90 5.54 -1.96
N ASP A 143 20.58 4.81 -1.06
CA ASP A 143 21.83 4.10 -1.37
C ASP A 143 21.67 3.05 -2.49
N LYS A 144 20.45 2.53 -2.65
CA LYS A 144 20.07 1.61 -3.73
C LYS A 144 19.67 2.35 -5.03
N GLY A 145 19.86 3.66 -5.08
CA GLY A 145 19.52 4.51 -6.23
C GLY A 145 18.04 4.83 -6.37
N LEU A 146 17.22 4.66 -5.31
CA LEU A 146 15.81 5.04 -5.32
C LEU A 146 15.64 6.49 -4.86
N ASP A 147 14.67 7.20 -5.42
CA ASP A 147 14.42 8.62 -5.11
C ASP A 147 13.04 8.83 -4.45
N PHE A 148 12.81 10.02 -3.92
CA PHE A 148 11.54 10.45 -3.34
C PHE A 148 10.40 10.27 -4.35
N PHE A 149 9.26 9.80 -3.85
CA PHE A 149 8.05 9.77 -4.66
C PHE A 149 7.32 11.11 -4.56
N CYS A 150 7.31 11.85 -5.66
CA CYS A 150 6.76 13.20 -5.76
C CYS A 150 5.49 13.23 -6.62
N GLN A 151 4.52 14.02 -6.22
CA GLN A 151 3.25 14.19 -6.92
C GLN A 151 2.73 15.62 -6.86
N MET A 152 1.72 15.88 -7.71
CA MET A 152 0.97 17.13 -7.75
C MET A 152 1.91 18.32 -7.97
N PRO A 153 2.50 18.46 -9.19
CA PRO A 153 3.35 19.60 -9.50
C PRO A 153 2.65 20.91 -9.15
N ILE A 154 3.37 21.80 -8.47
CA ILE A 154 2.90 23.15 -8.19
C ILE A 154 2.89 23.87 -9.53
N GLN A 155 1.69 24.11 -10.08
CA GLN A 155 1.56 24.97 -11.24
C GLN A 155 1.96 26.39 -10.82
N THR A 156 3.11 26.86 -11.29
CA THR A 156 3.43 28.27 -11.30
C THR A 156 2.49 28.93 -12.31
N LYS A 157 1.56 29.76 -11.83
CA LYS A 157 0.84 30.68 -12.71
C LYS A 157 1.89 31.58 -13.36
N LYS A 158 2.08 31.43 -14.68
CA LYS A 158 2.72 32.46 -15.49
C LYS A 158 1.84 33.70 -15.53
#